data_AF-A0A2T3ZR29-F1
#
_entry.id   AF-A0A2T3ZR29-F1
#
_cell.length_a   1.000
_cell.length_b   1.000
_cell.length_c   1.000
_cell.angle_alpha   90.00
_cell.angle_beta   90.00
_cell.angle_gamma   90.00
#
_symmetry.space_group_name_H-M   'P 1'
#
loop_
_entity.id
_entity.type
_entity.pdbx_description
1 polymer ?
#
loop_
_entity_poly.entity_id
_entity_poly.type
_entity_poly.pdbx_seq_one_letter_code
_entity_poly.pdbx_strand_id
1 'polypeptide(L)'
;MSNRVEKPKSKSTEKRHSRAAFIRSFGFEVSPCFRCLGKRPCLAVEGGDSCAHCCYLGRSCDSSFVPMSSLDRITEELKRLERQEELAEEALIAQQKRHEELLAQQKAERDEALARLMRLRKLRRLLRARGVEMVNRGLNAEEMEEADRREEEERQAELARVSREEAQLLRDVQSMSGVEWSSLNADLAFAGLDPLASMGGASSSSS
;
A
#
# COMPACT_ATOMS: atom_id res chain seq x y z
N MET A 1 5.07 84.91 -1.97
CA MET A 1 6.09 83.86 -2.11
C MET A 1 6.36 83.29 -0.72
N SER A 2 5.85 82.10 -0.42
CA SER A 2 6.03 81.49 0.91
C SER A 2 7.42 80.84 0.99
N ASN A 3 8.38 81.57 1.56
CA ASN A 3 9.73 81.06 1.86
C ASN A 3 9.65 80.05 3.01
N ARG A 4 9.32 78.79 2.69
CA ARG A 4 9.45 77.68 3.64
C ARG A 4 10.92 77.28 3.70
N VAL A 5 11.61 77.73 4.74
CA VAL A 5 12.99 77.29 5.05
C VAL A 5 12.95 75.81 5.43
N GLU A 6 13.49 74.95 4.58
CA GLU A 6 13.67 73.54 4.92
C GLU A 6 14.80 73.40 5.95
N LYS A 7 14.45 72.91 7.14
CA LYS A 7 15.45 72.56 8.15
C LYS A 7 16.25 71.35 7.66
N PRO A 8 17.59 71.34 7.83
CA PRO A 8 18.41 70.22 7.41
C PRO A 8 17.99 68.93 8.13
N LYS A 9 17.87 67.84 7.37
CA LYS A 9 17.54 66.52 7.92
C LYS A 9 18.68 66.04 8.81
N SER A 10 18.36 65.28 9.85
CA SER A 10 19.39 64.64 10.67
C SER A 10 20.17 63.61 9.84
N LYS A 11 21.48 63.49 10.09
CA LYS A 11 22.35 62.49 9.42
C LYS A 11 21.79 61.06 9.52
N SER A 12 21.14 60.73 10.63
CA SER A 12 20.47 59.43 10.83
C SER A 12 19.28 59.24 9.86
N THR A 13 18.48 60.28 9.65
CA THR A 13 17.35 60.24 8.71
C THR A 13 17.83 60.09 7.27
N GLU A 14 18.88 60.81 6.89
CA GLU A 14 19.50 60.71 5.56
C GLU A 14 20.10 59.31 5.29
N LYS A 15 20.77 58.71 6.28
CA LYS A 15 21.25 57.32 6.20
C LYS A 15 20.12 56.31 6.01
N ARG A 16 19.00 56.47 6.71
CA ARG A 16 17.83 55.59 6.52
C ARG A 16 17.20 55.76 5.13
N HIS A 17 17.09 57.00 4.65
CA HIS A 17 16.52 57.26 3.32
C HIS A 17 17.39 56.70 2.20
N SER A 18 18.72 56.87 2.29
CA SER A 18 19.67 56.28 1.34
C SER A 18 19.65 54.75 1.38
N ARG A 19 19.63 54.13 2.57
CA ARG A 19 19.47 52.67 2.71
C ARG A 19 18.15 52.18 2.10
N ALA A 20 17.05 52.87 2.35
CA ALA A 20 15.76 52.52 1.75
C ALA A 20 15.76 52.68 0.22
N ALA A 21 16.43 53.69 -0.32
CA ALA A 21 16.59 53.87 -1.77
C ALA A 21 17.44 52.74 -2.39
N PHE A 22 18.50 52.31 -1.70
CA PHE A 22 19.30 51.16 -2.10
C PHE A 22 18.48 49.87 -2.14
N ILE A 23 17.70 49.58 -1.08
CA ILE A 23 16.84 48.39 -1.04
C ILE A 23 15.77 48.43 -2.15
N ARG A 24 15.27 49.61 -2.52
CA ARG A 24 14.31 49.71 -3.65
C ARG A 24 14.92 49.43 -5.01
N SER A 25 16.21 49.70 -5.18
CA SER A 25 16.91 49.53 -6.47
C SER A 25 17.49 48.13 -6.63
N PHE A 26 17.98 47.53 -5.54
CA PHE A 26 18.70 46.25 -5.57
C PHE A 26 18.05 45.13 -4.75
N GLY A 27 16.92 45.41 -4.07
CA GLY A 27 16.22 44.43 -3.25
C GLY A 27 15.29 43.53 -4.06
N PHE A 28 14.99 42.37 -3.50
CA PHE A 28 14.02 41.41 -4.03
C PHE A 28 12.71 41.46 -3.23
N GLU A 29 11.65 40.95 -3.85
CA GLU A 29 10.35 40.85 -3.22
C GLU A 29 10.31 39.71 -2.20
N VAL A 30 9.87 40.05 -1.00
CA VAL A 30 9.70 39.13 0.14
C VAL A 30 8.25 39.15 0.59
N SER A 31 7.89 38.15 1.40
CA SER A 31 6.56 38.10 2.02
C SER A 31 6.21 39.43 2.71
N PRO A 32 5.03 40.00 2.45
CA PRO A 32 4.69 41.33 2.91
C PRO A 32 4.57 41.39 4.44
N CYS A 33 5.29 42.33 5.07
CA CYS A 33 5.06 42.63 6.48
C CYS A 33 3.71 43.35 6.67
N PHE A 34 3.20 43.39 7.91
CA PHE A 34 1.92 44.04 8.26
C PHE A 34 1.75 45.48 7.70
N ARG A 35 2.86 46.23 7.58
CA ARG A 35 2.83 47.62 7.07
C ARG A 35 2.83 47.73 5.55
N CYS A 36 3.32 46.70 4.85
CA CYS A 36 3.35 46.66 3.39
C CYS A 36 2.15 45.89 2.81
N LEU A 37 1.58 44.98 3.61
CA LEU A 37 0.44 44.13 3.24
C LEU A 37 -0.68 44.93 2.58
N GLY A 38 -1.05 44.54 1.36
CA GLY A 38 -2.14 45.13 0.57
C GLY A 38 -1.88 46.54 0.04
N LYS A 39 -0.69 47.13 0.25
CA LYS A 39 -0.40 48.52 -0.13
C LYS A 39 0.75 48.64 -1.12
N ARG A 40 1.80 47.84 -0.94
CA ARG A 40 3.05 47.93 -1.73
C ARG A 40 3.84 46.62 -1.65
N PRO A 41 4.68 46.31 -2.65
CA PRO A 41 5.62 45.20 -2.54
C PRO A 41 6.61 45.44 -1.40
N CYS A 42 6.89 44.39 -0.65
CA CYS A 42 7.85 44.42 0.44
C CYS A 42 9.22 44.03 -0.14
N LEU A 43 10.12 45.01 -0.28
CA LEU A 43 11.45 44.79 -0.85
C LEU A 43 12.49 44.69 0.27
N ALA A 44 13.34 43.68 0.23
CA ALA A 44 14.46 43.51 1.15
C ALA A 44 15.74 43.12 0.39
N VAL A 45 16.88 43.25 1.06
CA VAL A 45 18.18 42.79 0.56
C VAL A 45 18.66 41.61 1.39
N GLU A 46 19.56 40.80 0.83
CA GLU A 46 20.12 39.64 1.53
C GLU A 46 20.85 40.08 2.80
N GLY A 47 20.62 39.34 3.90
CA GLY A 47 21.16 39.67 5.22
C GLY A 47 20.59 40.96 5.85
N GLY A 48 19.59 41.58 5.24
CA GLY A 48 18.91 42.76 5.78
C GLY A 48 17.93 42.41 6.90
N ASP A 49 17.77 43.34 7.84
CA ASP A 49 16.86 43.26 8.99
C ASP A 49 15.52 43.99 8.77
N SER A 50 15.38 44.69 7.65
CA SER A 50 14.22 45.54 7.39
C SER A 50 13.96 45.74 5.90
N CYS A 51 12.69 45.77 5.53
CA CYS A 51 12.29 46.11 4.16
C CYS A 51 12.46 47.61 3.87
N ALA A 52 12.51 47.98 2.59
CA ALA A 52 12.70 49.37 2.15
C ALA A 52 11.74 50.36 2.83
N HIS A 53 10.48 49.97 3.02
CA HIS A 53 9.48 50.85 3.62
C HIS A 53 9.66 51.00 5.14
N CYS A 54 9.88 49.90 5.85
CA CYS A 54 10.15 49.93 7.29
C CYS A 54 11.47 50.68 7.59
N CYS A 55 12.49 50.48 6.75
CA CYS A 55 13.76 51.20 6.83
C CYS A 55 13.55 52.72 6.68
N TYR A 56 12.76 53.13 5.67
CA TYR A 56 12.40 54.54 5.46
C TYR A 56 11.67 55.14 6.67
N LEU A 57 10.74 54.40 7.27
CA LEU A 57 10.01 54.84 8.47
C LEU A 57 10.84 54.78 9.76
N GLY A 58 11.97 54.08 9.75
CA GLY A 58 12.78 53.82 10.96
C GLY A 58 12.06 52.94 11.98
N ARG A 59 11.41 51.86 11.51
CA ARG A 59 10.63 50.93 12.33
C ARG A 59 11.07 49.50 12.05
N SER A 60 10.82 48.58 12.99
CA SER A 60 11.07 47.15 12.79
C SER A 60 10.22 46.59 11.64
N CYS A 61 10.71 45.52 11.03
CA CYS A 61 10.04 44.81 9.96
C CYS A 61 9.84 43.36 10.38
N ASP A 62 8.62 42.86 10.20
CA ASP A 62 8.24 41.48 10.58
C ASP A 62 8.20 40.55 9.36
N SER A 63 8.88 40.91 8.26
CA SER A 63 8.93 40.08 7.05
C SER A 63 9.89 38.90 7.26
N SER A 64 9.63 37.77 6.62
CA SER A 64 10.46 36.57 6.70
C SER A 64 11.76 36.64 5.89
N PHE A 65 12.01 37.73 5.15
CA PHE A 65 13.21 37.95 4.32
C PHE A 65 13.54 36.84 3.30
N VAL A 66 12.62 35.90 3.08
CA VAL A 66 12.72 34.86 2.05
C VAL A 66 12.20 35.44 0.73
N PRO A 67 12.97 35.37 -0.37
CA PRO A 67 12.48 35.77 -1.68
C PRO A 67 11.27 34.95 -2.09
N MET A 68 10.21 35.61 -2.57
CA MET A 68 9.01 34.93 -3.06
C MET A 68 9.32 33.99 -4.24
N SER A 69 10.21 34.41 -5.15
CA SER A 69 10.66 33.60 -6.29
C SER A 69 11.32 32.29 -5.89
N SER A 70 11.98 32.23 -4.72
CA SER A 70 12.56 31.00 -4.20
C SER A 70 11.49 30.03 -3.74
N LEU A 71 10.42 30.53 -3.11
CA LEU A 71 9.27 29.70 -2.68
C LEU A 71 8.49 29.16 -3.89
N ASP A 72 8.30 29.97 -4.92
CA ASP A 72 7.63 29.54 -6.16
C ASP A 72 8.41 28.38 -6.81
N ARG A 73 9.72 28.54 -6.97
CA ARG A 73 10.60 27.50 -7.52
C ARG A 73 10.57 26.21 -6.68
N ILE A 74 10.60 26.33 -5.36
CA ILE A 74 10.48 25.16 -4.46
C ILE A 74 9.13 24.48 -4.65
N THR A 75 8.06 25.25 -4.76
CA THR A 75 6.69 24.72 -4.93
C THR A 75 6.53 23.99 -6.26
N GLU A 76 7.07 24.54 -7.34
CA GLU A 76 7.07 23.89 -8.67
C GLU A 76 7.87 22.59 -8.65
N GLU A 77 9.03 22.60 -7.98
CA GLU A 77 9.88 21.43 -7.87
C GLU A 77 9.23 20.34 -7.01
N LEU A 78 8.55 20.70 -5.91
CA LEU A 78 7.76 19.77 -5.11
C LEU A 78 6.67 19.11 -5.96
N LYS A 79 5.88 19.89 -6.70
CA LYS A 79 4.86 19.35 -7.63
C LYS A 79 5.44 18.48 -8.74
N ARG A 80 6.69 18.75 -9.15
CA ARG A 80 7.40 17.92 -10.12
C ARG A 80 7.80 16.59 -9.49
N LEU A 81 8.28 16.60 -8.26
CA LEU A 81 8.67 15.40 -7.51
C LEU A 81 7.46 14.55 -7.15
N GLU A 82 6.37 15.13 -6.64
CA GLU A 82 5.12 14.42 -6.32
C GLU A 82 4.60 13.61 -7.52
N ARG A 83 4.57 14.22 -8.71
CA ARG A 83 4.19 13.52 -9.95
C ARG A 83 5.15 12.40 -10.33
N GLN A 84 6.44 12.55 -10.03
CA GLN A 84 7.42 11.49 -10.31
C GLN A 84 7.30 10.33 -9.31
N GLU A 85 6.99 10.63 -8.05
CA GLU A 85 6.71 9.66 -7.02
C GLU A 85 5.46 8.85 -7.37
N GLU A 86 4.35 9.51 -7.70
CA GLU A 86 3.10 8.85 -8.15
C GLU A 86 3.35 7.89 -9.33
N LEU A 87 4.06 8.34 -10.37
CA LEU A 87 4.39 7.49 -11.52
C LEU A 87 5.29 6.30 -11.16
N ALA A 88 6.24 6.51 -10.24
CA ALA A 88 7.13 5.44 -9.77
C ALA A 88 6.36 4.41 -8.92
N GLU A 89 5.44 4.86 -8.07
CA GLU A 89 4.56 4.01 -7.27
C GLU A 89 3.65 3.16 -8.16
N GLU A 90 3.00 3.76 -9.15
CA GLU A 90 2.17 3.04 -10.13
C GLU A 90 2.98 1.99 -10.89
N ALA A 91 4.19 2.34 -11.33
CA ALA A 91 5.09 1.41 -12.02
C ALA A 91 5.50 0.24 -11.12
N LEU A 92 5.78 0.50 -9.85
CA LEU A 92 6.15 -0.52 -8.86
C LEU A 92 4.97 -1.46 -8.57
N ILE A 93 3.77 -0.93 -8.39
CA ILE A 93 2.54 -1.74 -8.21
C ILE A 93 2.30 -2.62 -9.45
N ALA A 94 2.48 -2.07 -10.65
CA ALA A 94 2.32 -2.84 -11.88
C ALA A 94 3.37 -3.97 -12.00
N GLN A 95 4.61 -3.72 -11.58
CA GLN A 95 5.66 -4.75 -11.54
C GLN A 95 5.36 -5.83 -10.50
N GLN A 96 4.90 -5.45 -9.31
CA GLN A 96 4.52 -6.40 -8.25
C GLN A 96 3.41 -7.33 -8.73
N LYS A 97 2.35 -6.80 -9.33
CA LYS A 97 1.25 -7.61 -9.89
C LYS A 97 1.74 -8.61 -10.93
N ARG A 98 2.58 -8.17 -11.88
CA ARG A 98 3.17 -9.08 -12.88
C ARG A 98 4.02 -10.17 -12.23
N HIS A 99 4.78 -9.83 -11.19
CA HIS A 99 5.60 -10.79 -10.48
C HIS A 99 4.73 -11.81 -9.73
N GLU A 100 3.66 -11.38 -9.09
CA GLU A 100 2.70 -12.26 -8.41
C GLU A 100 2.02 -13.24 -9.39
N GLU A 101 1.61 -12.76 -10.57
CA GLU A 101 1.05 -13.60 -11.64
C GLU A 101 2.05 -14.67 -12.11
N LEU A 102 3.31 -14.30 -12.34
CA LEU A 102 4.37 -15.23 -12.73
C LEU A 102 4.64 -16.27 -11.64
N LEU A 103 4.69 -15.85 -10.37
CA LEU A 103 4.84 -16.76 -9.25
C LEU A 103 3.65 -17.73 -9.13
N ALA A 104 2.43 -17.27 -9.38
CA ALA A 104 1.24 -18.12 -9.38
C ALA A 104 1.32 -19.19 -10.49
N GLN A 105 1.73 -18.80 -11.70
CA GLN A 105 1.94 -19.73 -12.81
C GLN A 105 3.01 -20.78 -12.49
N GLN A 106 4.17 -20.36 -12.00
CA GLN A 106 5.24 -21.27 -11.62
C GLN A 106 4.82 -22.24 -10.50
N LYS A 107 4.04 -21.77 -9.52
CA LYS A 107 3.49 -22.64 -8.47
C LYS A 107 2.56 -23.69 -9.06
N ALA A 108 1.65 -23.30 -9.96
CA ALA A 108 0.74 -24.24 -10.63
C ALA A 108 1.48 -25.31 -11.45
N GLU A 109 2.48 -24.91 -12.24
CA GLU A 109 3.31 -25.83 -13.03
C GLU A 109 4.08 -26.82 -12.13
N ARG A 110 4.68 -26.31 -11.04
CA ARG A 110 5.37 -27.13 -10.05
C ARG A 110 4.43 -28.14 -9.43
N ASP A 111 3.24 -27.70 -9.01
CA ASP A 111 2.27 -28.56 -8.34
C ASP A 111 1.73 -29.65 -9.28
N GLU A 112 1.52 -29.32 -10.56
CA GLU A 112 1.17 -30.31 -11.58
C GLU A 112 2.29 -31.35 -11.79
N ALA A 113 3.55 -30.90 -11.85
CA ALA A 113 4.70 -31.79 -11.96
C ALA A 113 4.83 -32.73 -10.73
N LEU A 114 4.62 -32.20 -9.53
CA LEU A 114 4.60 -32.99 -8.30
C LEU A 114 3.45 -34.00 -8.30
N ALA A 115 2.25 -33.60 -8.70
CA ALA A 115 1.10 -34.49 -8.80
C ALA A 115 1.34 -35.62 -9.82
N ARG A 116 1.91 -35.29 -10.99
CA ARG A 116 2.34 -36.28 -11.99
C ARG A 116 3.34 -37.28 -11.41
N LEU A 117 4.37 -36.79 -10.71
CA LEU A 117 5.38 -37.63 -10.08
C LEU A 117 4.77 -38.56 -9.01
N MET A 118 3.84 -38.05 -8.20
CA MET A 118 3.13 -38.86 -7.20
C MET A 118 2.31 -39.98 -7.84
N ARG A 119 1.58 -39.70 -8.93
CA ARG A 119 0.83 -40.72 -9.69
C ARG A 119 1.76 -41.80 -10.23
N LEU A 120 2.86 -41.42 -10.87
CA LEU A 120 3.84 -42.38 -11.38
C LEU A 120 4.46 -43.23 -10.26
N ARG A 121 4.79 -42.62 -9.12
CA ARG A 121 5.29 -43.35 -7.95
C ARG A 121 4.25 -44.31 -7.36
N LYS A 122 2.96 -43.98 -7.40
CA LYS A 122 1.87 -44.87 -6.97
C LYS A 122 1.72 -46.03 -7.95
N LEU A 123 1.63 -45.74 -9.24
CA LEU A 123 1.52 -46.76 -10.30
C LEU A 123 2.70 -47.73 -10.26
N ARG A 124 3.93 -47.22 -10.13
CA ARG A 124 5.14 -48.05 -10.00
C ARG A 124 5.08 -48.97 -8.79
N ARG A 125 4.57 -48.50 -7.65
CA ARG A 125 4.41 -49.33 -6.44
C ARG A 125 3.35 -50.41 -6.64
N LEU A 126 2.22 -50.07 -7.25
CA LEU A 126 1.15 -51.02 -7.58
C LEU A 126 1.63 -52.11 -8.54
N LEU A 127 2.27 -51.73 -9.65
CA LEU A 127 2.82 -52.70 -10.61
C LEU A 127 3.88 -53.62 -9.99
N ARG A 128 4.73 -53.09 -9.11
CA ARG A 128 5.69 -53.94 -8.36
C ARG A 128 4.98 -54.90 -7.41
N ALA A 129 3.99 -54.44 -6.66
CA ALA A 129 3.21 -55.28 -5.76
C ALA A 129 2.49 -56.40 -6.53
N ARG A 130 1.84 -56.05 -7.63
CA ARG A 130 1.18 -57.00 -8.53
C ARG A 130 2.15 -57.99 -9.15
N GLY A 131 3.34 -57.53 -9.55
CA GLY A 131 4.41 -58.40 -10.03
C GLY A 131 4.84 -59.45 -9.01
N VAL A 132 5.00 -59.05 -7.74
CA VAL A 132 5.32 -59.98 -6.64
C VAL A 132 4.18 -60.97 -6.40
N GLU A 133 2.93 -60.51 -6.43
CA GLU A 133 1.74 -61.35 -6.28
C GLU A 133 1.63 -62.40 -7.39
N MET A 134 1.87 -62.03 -8.66
CA MET A 134 1.90 -62.94 -9.81
C MET A 134 2.99 -64.01 -9.68
N VAL A 135 4.16 -63.64 -9.17
CA VAL A 135 5.24 -64.62 -8.91
C VAL A 135 4.83 -65.59 -7.79
N ASN A 136 4.16 -65.11 -6.74
CA ASN A 136 3.80 -65.93 -5.58
C ASN A 136 2.62 -66.88 -5.83
N ARG A 137 1.61 -66.46 -6.63
CA ARG A 137 0.41 -67.28 -6.93
C ARG A 137 0.57 -68.22 -8.13
N GLY A 138 1.69 -68.11 -8.86
CA GLY A 138 1.82 -68.69 -10.18
C GLY A 138 1.14 -67.79 -11.22
N LEU A 139 1.67 -67.74 -12.44
CA LEU A 139 1.29 -66.78 -13.50
C LEU A 139 -0.15 -66.97 -14.07
N ASN A 140 -1.09 -67.52 -13.30
CA ASN A 140 -2.49 -67.69 -13.67
C ASN A 140 -3.24 -66.36 -13.58
N ALA A 141 -3.36 -65.67 -14.72
CA ALA A 141 -4.01 -64.36 -14.81
C ALA A 141 -5.54 -64.41 -14.52
N GLU A 142 -6.23 -65.48 -14.92
CA GLU A 142 -7.69 -65.60 -14.79
C GLU A 142 -8.15 -65.65 -13.32
N GLU A 143 -7.48 -66.46 -12.49
CA GLU A 143 -7.79 -66.59 -11.06
C GLU A 143 -7.56 -65.27 -10.29
N MET A 144 -6.68 -64.43 -10.83
CA MET A 144 -6.31 -63.15 -10.25
C MET A 144 -7.30 -62.03 -10.62
N GLU A 145 -7.76 -61.98 -11.87
CA GLU A 145 -8.82 -61.06 -12.28
C GLU A 145 -10.14 -61.33 -11.56
N GLU A 146 -10.47 -62.61 -11.31
CA GLU A 146 -11.65 -62.97 -10.52
C GLU A 146 -11.55 -62.55 -9.05
N ALA A 147 -10.36 -62.65 -8.45
CA ALA A 147 -10.13 -62.19 -7.08
C ALA A 147 -10.23 -60.66 -6.95
N ASP A 148 -9.65 -59.91 -7.89
CA ASP A 148 -9.73 -58.44 -7.91
C ASP A 148 -11.17 -57.97 -8.09
N ARG A 149 -11.94 -58.62 -8.98
CA ARG A 149 -13.34 -58.26 -9.23
C ARG A 149 -14.20 -58.43 -7.98
N ARG A 150 -13.96 -59.48 -7.19
CA ARG A 150 -14.63 -59.68 -5.90
C ARG A 150 -14.26 -58.61 -4.88
N GLU A 151 -12.97 -58.25 -4.76
CA GLU A 151 -12.55 -57.16 -3.87
C GLU A 151 -13.11 -55.79 -4.28
N GLU A 152 -13.24 -55.52 -5.58
CA GLU A 152 -13.84 -54.27 -6.09
C GLU A 152 -15.34 -54.21 -5.84
N GLU A 153 -16.06 -55.31 -6.01
CA GLU A 153 -17.47 -55.42 -5.63
C GLU A 153 -17.68 -55.18 -4.12
N GLU A 154 -16.81 -55.72 -3.27
CA GLU A 154 -16.83 -55.50 -1.82
C GLU A 154 -16.55 -54.04 -1.46
N ARG A 155 -15.53 -53.41 -2.07
CA ARG A 155 -15.22 -51.99 -1.85
C ARG A 155 -16.35 -51.06 -2.31
N GLN A 156 -16.97 -51.37 -3.45
CA GLN A 156 -18.12 -50.59 -3.93
C GLN A 156 -19.33 -50.74 -2.99
N ALA A 157 -19.57 -51.94 -2.46
CA ALA A 157 -20.61 -52.17 -1.48
C ALA A 157 -20.35 -51.41 -0.17
N GLU A 158 -19.10 -51.35 0.29
CA GLU A 158 -18.69 -50.60 1.48
C GLU A 158 -18.87 -49.09 1.29
N LEU A 159 -18.39 -48.52 0.17
CA LEU A 159 -18.59 -47.11 -0.15
C LEU A 159 -20.07 -46.74 -0.28
N ALA A 160 -20.88 -47.61 -0.88
CA ALA A 160 -22.32 -47.43 -0.95
C ALA A 160 -23.00 -47.54 0.42
N ARG A 161 -22.40 -48.24 1.38
CA ARG A 161 -22.87 -48.28 2.78
C ARG A 161 -22.52 -46.98 3.50
N VAL A 162 -21.27 -46.55 3.42
CA VAL A 162 -20.81 -45.27 4.03
C VAL A 162 -21.57 -44.08 3.45
N SER A 163 -21.80 -44.02 2.14
CA SER A 163 -22.59 -42.97 1.51
C SER A 163 -24.05 -42.98 1.99
N ARG A 164 -24.64 -44.16 2.24
CA ARG A 164 -25.97 -44.29 2.82
C ARG A 164 -26.01 -43.82 4.27
N GLU A 165 -24.99 -44.15 5.06
CA GLU A 165 -24.81 -43.71 6.44
C GLU A 165 -24.64 -42.19 6.53
N GLU A 166 -23.80 -41.58 5.68
CA GLU A 166 -23.65 -40.12 5.57
C GLU A 166 -24.96 -39.43 5.17
N ALA A 167 -25.69 -39.97 4.18
CA ALA A 167 -26.98 -39.43 3.76
C ALA A 167 -28.09 -39.60 4.82
N GLN A 168 -27.96 -40.58 5.71
CA GLN A 168 -28.85 -40.75 6.85
C GLN A 168 -28.51 -39.76 7.96
N LEU A 169 -27.23 -39.59 8.29
CA LEU A 169 -26.76 -38.56 9.23
C LEU A 169 -27.15 -37.14 8.79
N LEU A 170 -27.01 -36.82 7.49
CA LEU A 170 -27.45 -35.53 6.95
C LEU A 170 -28.96 -35.31 7.09
N ARG A 171 -29.77 -36.36 6.91
CA ARG A 171 -31.22 -36.30 7.12
C ARG A 171 -31.58 -36.17 8.60
N ASP A 172 -30.88 -36.87 9.47
CA ASP A 172 -31.10 -36.80 10.91
C ASP A 172 -30.76 -35.39 11.42
N VAL A 173 -29.64 -34.80 10.99
CA VAL A 173 -29.26 -33.41 11.29
C VAL A 173 -30.26 -32.39 10.72
N GLN A 174 -30.80 -32.61 9.52
CA GLN A 174 -31.85 -31.75 8.95
C GLN A 174 -33.20 -31.90 9.67
N SER A 175 -33.51 -33.10 10.19
CA SER A 175 -34.75 -33.38 10.95
C SER A 175 -34.68 -32.87 12.39
N MET A 176 -33.48 -32.66 12.93
CA MET A 176 -33.23 -31.84 14.11
C MET A 176 -33.40 -30.35 13.75
N SER A 177 -34.62 -29.96 13.36
CA SER A 177 -34.97 -28.58 13.05
C SER A 177 -34.80 -27.71 14.31
N GLY A 178 -33.64 -27.05 14.42
CA GLY A 178 -33.30 -26.19 15.56
C GLY A 178 -31.81 -25.84 15.68
N VAL A 179 -30.92 -26.51 14.94
CA VAL A 179 -29.50 -26.12 14.90
C VAL A 179 -29.31 -24.99 13.89
N GLU A 180 -29.33 -23.75 14.38
CA GLU A 180 -29.08 -22.55 13.59
C GLU A 180 -27.56 -22.38 13.39
N TRP A 181 -27.01 -23.00 12.34
CA TRP A 181 -25.58 -22.93 12.00
C TRP A 181 -25.05 -21.51 11.78
N SER A 182 -25.94 -20.54 11.54
CA SER A 182 -25.65 -19.09 11.50
C SER A 182 -25.09 -18.56 12.82
N SER A 183 -25.47 -19.17 13.96
CA SER A 183 -25.04 -18.74 15.30
C SER A 183 -23.63 -19.23 15.66
N LEU A 184 -23.23 -20.41 15.17
CA LEU A 184 -21.90 -20.99 15.44
C LEU A 184 -20.77 -20.32 14.65
N ASN A 185 -21.08 -19.61 13.57
CA ASN A 185 -20.10 -18.81 12.81
C ASN A 185 -19.86 -17.43 13.44
N ALA A 186 -20.70 -17.00 14.40
CA ALA A 186 -20.51 -15.73 15.10
C ALA A 186 -19.47 -15.83 16.23
N ASP A 187 -19.29 -17.00 16.84
CA ASP A 187 -18.33 -17.19 17.96
C ASP A 187 -16.92 -17.59 17.52
N LEU A 188 -16.70 -17.99 16.27
CA LEU A 188 -15.34 -18.22 15.73
C LEU A 188 -14.59 -16.92 15.40
N ALA A 189 -15.29 -15.78 15.38
CA ALA A 189 -14.65 -14.46 15.33
C ALA A 189 -13.93 -14.07 16.64
N PHE A 190 -14.18 -14.78 17.75
CA PHE A 190 -13.54 -14.50 19.05
C PHE A 190 -12.24 -15.30 19.28
N ALA A 191 -11.97 -16.34 18.49
CA ALA A 191 -10.80 -17.21 18.65
C ALA A 191 -9.59 -16.85 17.76
N GLY A 192 -9.56 -15.65 17.17
CA GLY A 192 -8.33 -15.02 16.67
C GLY A 192 -7.46 -15.82 15.69
N LEU A 193 -8.02 -16.79 14.98
CA LEU A 193 -7.32 -17.57 13.96
C LEU A 193 -7.96 -17.34 12.59
N ASP A 194 -7.92 -16.08 12.15
CA ASP A 194 -8.16 -15.72 10.76
C ASP A 194 -6.79 -15.53 10.09
N PRO A 195 -6.34 -16.42 9.17
CA PRO A 195 -5.09 -16.24 8.46
C PRO A 195 -5.18 -15.17 7.36
N LEU A 196 -6.32 -14.48 7.20
CA LEU A 196 -6.63 -13.72 5.99
C LEU A 196 -7.28 -12.34 6.24
N ALA A 197 -6.80 -11.58 7.22
CA ALA A 197 -7.23 -10.17 7.39
C ALA A 197 -6.19 -9.28 8.08
N SER A 198 -4.92 -9.34 7.67
CA SER A 198 -3.94 -8.29 8.01
C SER A 198 -3.81 -7.31 6.85
N MET A 199 -4.90 -6.58 6.56
CA MET A 199 -4.88 -5.36 5.74
C MET A 199 -6.00 -4.42 6.22
N GLY A 200 -5.64 -3.18 6.54
CA GLY A 200 -6.59 -2.08 6.71
C GLY A 200 -6.66 -1.54 8.14
N GLY A 201 -5.79 -0.57 8.44
CA GLY A 201 -5.84 0.20 9.68
C GLY A 201 -7.08 1.11 9.78
N ALA A 202 -7.44 1.44 11.02
CA ALA A 202 -8.34 2.54 11.36
C ALA A 202 -7.57 3.61 12.13
N SER A 203 -7.70 4.83 11.62
CA SER A 203 -7.10 6.09 12.03
C SER A 203 -7.79 6.73 13.24
N SER A 204 -7.08 7.62 13.95
CA SER A 204 -7.57 8.78 14.76
C SER A 204 -8.49 8.49 15.97
N SER A 205 -8.55 9.23 17.08
CA SER A 205 -8.01 10.50 17.59
C SER A 205 -8.42 10.63 19.07
N SER A 206 -7.94 11.70 19.73
CA SER A 206 -8.56 12.42 20.87
C SER A 206 -8.63 11.74 22.26
N SER A 207 -7.73 12.17 23.14
CA SER A 207 -8.03 13.09 24.24
C SER A 207 -6.80 13.95 24.53
#